data_AF-A0ABD6Y3A8-F1
#
_entry.id   AF-A0ABD6Y3A8-F1
#
_cell.length_a   1.000
_cell.length_b   1.000
_cell.length_c   1.000
_cell.angle_alpha   90.00
_cell.angle_beta   90.00
_cell.angle_gamma   90.00
#
_symmetry.space_group_name_H-M   'P 1'
#
loop_
_entity.id
_entity.type
_entity.pdbx_description
1 polymer ?
#
loop_
_entity_poly.entity_id
_entity_poly.type
_entity_poly.pdbx_seq_one_letter_code
_entity_poly.pdbx_strand_id
1 'polypeptide(L)'
;MTVKQFVNMNSTKKRFEDVLGKRASQFMSSLVSVVNSNQNLQHVDAGSVINSALVAATLDLPINPSLGYMYIVPYKGQAQPQMGYKGYIQLAQRSGQYKHLNAIAVYADEFQGWNPLTEEIDYQPNFHDRNGEQPVGYLGYLELLNGFQKTVYWTREQIDDHR
;
A
#
# COMPACT_ATOMS: atom_id res chain seq x y z
N MET A 1 18.93 17.88 -16.94
CA MET A 1 17.51 18.29 -17.09
C MET A 1 16.82 18.04 -15.76
N THR A 2 16.03 18.98 -15.24
CA THR A 2 15.37 18.79 -13.94
C THR A 2 14.14 17.89 -14.07
N VAL A 3 13.77 17.18 -13.00
CA VAL A 3 12.54 16.36 -12.97
C VAL A 3 11.31 17.19 -13.35
N LYS A 4 11.24 18.45 -12.91
CA LYS A 4 10.14 19.37 -13.25
C LYS A 4 10.04 19.66 -14.74
N GLN A 5 11.17 19.92 -15.40
CA GLN A 5 11.21 20.14 -16.85
C GLN A 5 10.77 18.89 -17.60
N PHE A 6 11.15 17.72 -17.10
CA PHE A 6 10.82 16.43 -17.72
C PHE A 6 9.34 16.05 -17.57
N VAL A 7 8.72 16.35 -16.42
CA VAL A 7 7.27 16.19 -16.20
C VAL A 7 6.45 17.05 -17.17
N ASN A 8 6.92 18.27 -17.43
CA ASN A 8 6.22 19.21 -18.31
C ASN A 8 6.50 19.01 -19.82
N MET A 9 7.28 17.99 -20.20
CA MET A 9 7.49 17.67 -21.60
C MET A 9 6.19 17.16 -22.24
N ASN A 10 5.91 17.60 -23.48
CA ASN A 10 4.73 17.18 -24.23
C ASN A 10 4.65 15.65 -24.40
N SER A 11 5.79 14.98 -24.58
CA SER A 11 5.86 13.51 -24.66
C SER A 11 5.44 12.82 -23.36
N THR A 12 5.84 13.36 -22.20
CA THR A 12 5.45 12.85 -20.88
C THR A 12 3.96 13.08 -20.63
N LYS A 13 3.47 14.28 -20.93
CA LYS A 13 2.06 14.64 -20.79
C LYS A 13 1.15 13.68 -21.57
N LYS A 14 1.51 13.41 -22.83
CA LYS A 14 0.76 12.48 -23.69
C LYS A 14 0.66 11.08 -23.09
N ARG A 15 1.73 10.54 -22.50
CA ARG A 15 1.69 9.23 -21.83
C ARG A 15 0.68 9.18 -20.68
N PHE A 16 0.59 10.24 -19.88
CA PHE A 16 -0.40 10.29 -18.80
C PHE A 16 -1.83 10.52 -19.34
N GLU A 17 -1.99 11.31 -20.39
CA GLU A 17 -3.27 11.50 -21.07
C GLU A 17 -3.80 10.18 -21.65
N ASP A 18 -2.92 9.35 -22.25
CA ASP A 18 -3.28 8.04 -22.80
C ASP A 18 -3.77 7.06 -21.72
N VAL A 19 -3.23 7.13 -20.49
CA VAL A 19 -3.60 6.23 -19.37
C VAL A 19 -4.78 6.75 -18.54
N LEU A 20 -4.78 8.04 -18.21
CA LEU A 20 -5.71 8.64 -17.24
C LEU A 20 -6.80 9.50 -17.89
N GLY A 21 -6.70 9.79 -19.18
CA GLY A 21 -7.61 10.67 -19.91
C GLY A 21 -7.73 12.03 -19.21
N LYS A 22 -8.97 12.43 -18.90
CA LYS A 22 -9.28 13.72 -18.24
C LYS A 22 -8.61 13.90 -16.88
N ARG A 23 -8.20 12.81 -16.21
CA ARG A 23 -7.58 12.85 -14.87
C ARG A 23 -6.06 13.10 -14.92
N ALA A 24 -5.45 13.07 -16.11
CA ALA A 24 -4.01 13.24 -16.29
C ALA A 24 -3.49 14.56 -15.71
N SER A 25 -4.17 15.68 -15.98
CA SER A 25 -3.76 17.01 -15.49
C SER A 25 -3.71 17.09 -13.95
N GLN A 26 -4.70 16.52 -13.27
CA GLN A 26 -4.74 16.48 -11.81
C GLN A 26 -3.64 15.57 -11.26
N PHE A 27 -3.43 14.40 -11.87
CA PHE A 27 -2.39 13.47 -11.46
C PHE A 27 -0.98 14.04 -11.64
N MET A 28 -0.71 14.70 -12.77
CA MET A 28 0.57 15.38 -13.02
C MET A 28 0.82 16.53 -12.03
N SER A 29 -0.23 17.28 -11.66
CA SER A 29 -0.12 18.31 -10.62
C SER A 29 0.27 17.69 -9.27
N SER A 30 -0.30 16.52 -8.94
CA SER A 30 0.10 15.75 -7.76
C SER A 30 1.56 15.30 -7.84
N LEU A 31 2.02 14.82 -9.01
CA LEU A 31 3.41 14.40 -9.21
C LEU A 31 4.40 15.56 -9.00
N VAL A 32 4.10 16.74 -9.54
CA VAL A 32 4.91 17.95 -9.30
C VAL A 32 4.96 18.27 -7.81
N SER A 33 3.83 18.18 -7.10
CA SER A 33 3.78 18.39 -5.65
C SER A 33 4.65 17.40 -4.88
N VAL A 34 4.60 16.11 -5.23
CA VAL A 34 5.41 15.05 -4.61
C VAL A 34 6.91 15.27 -4.81
N VAL A 35 7.33 15.66 -6.03
CA VAL A 35 8.74 15.98 -6.32
C VAL A 35 9.18 17.25 -5.61
N ASN A 36 8.29 18.22 -5.43
CA ASN A 36 8.59 19.46 -4.70
C ASN A 36 8.73 19.22 -3.20
N SER A 37 7.91 18.35 -2.62
CA SER A 37 7.91 18.08 -1.18
C SER A 37 9.05 17.16 -0.73
N ASN A 38 9.67 16.40 -1.64
CA ASN A 38 10.81 15.53 -1.35
C ASN A 38 12.05 15.96 -2.15
N GLN A 39 12.97 16.67 -1.48
CA GLN A 39 14.21 17.15 -2.12
C GLN A 39 15.04 16.02 -2.74
N ASN A 40 15.04 14.82 -2.15
CA ASN A 40 15.80 13.68 -2.69
C ASN A 40 15.25 13.20 -4.03
N LEU A 41 13.95 13.39 -4.32
CA LEU A 41 13.36 13.09 -5.64
C LEU A 41 13.82 14.09 -6.72
N GLN A 42 14.44 15.21 -6.36
CA GLN A 42 15.01 16.14 -7.34
C GLN A 42 16.38 15.68 -7.84
N HIS A 43 17.02 14.75 -7.13
CA HIS A 43 18.38 14.26 -7.40
C HIS A 43 18.42 12.85 -8.02
N VAL A 44 17.26 12.24 -8.28
CA VAL A 44 17.16 10.94 -8.96
C VAL A 44 17.02 11.12 -10.47
N ASP A 45 17.18 10.03 -11.22
CA ASP A 45 16.88 10.01 -12.65
C ASP A 45 15.43 10.43 -12.92
N ALA A 46 15.23 11.44 -13.77
CA ALA A 46 13.89 11.97 -14.07
C ALA A 46 13.00 10.94 -14.80
N GLY A 47 13.59 10.07 -15.63
CA GLY A 47 12.88 8.99 -16.30
C GLY A 47 12.26 8.01 -15.31
N SER A 48 13.00 7.65 -14.26
CA SER A 48 12.54 6.76 -13.20
C SER A 48 11.35 7.33 -12.41
N VAL A 49 11.29 8.64 -12.21
CA VAL A 49 10.14 9.32 -11.57
C VAL A 49 8.89 9.17 -12.43
N ILE A 50 9.00 9.42 -13.73
CA ILE A 50 7.88 9.28 -14.66
C ILE A 50 7.42 7.83 -14.77
N ASN A 51 8.35 6.88 -14.89
CA ASN A 51 8.01 5.46 -14.95
C ASN A 51 7.31 5.00 -13.66
N SER A 52 7.80 5.43 -12.49
CA SER A 52 7.15 5.15 -11.19
C SER A 52 5.74 5.73 -11.13
N ALA A 53 5.57 6.97 -11.58
CA ALA A 53 4.27 7.64 -11.60
C ALA A 53 3.31 7.00 -12.62
N LEU A 54 3.82 6.48 -13.75
CA LEU A 54 3.01 5.73 -14.72
C LEU A 54 2.52 4.41 -14.14
N VAL A 55 3.33 3.69 -13.36
CA VAL A 55 2.88 2.49 -12.64
C VAL A 55 1.71 2.81 -11.70
N ALA A 56 1.78 3.93 -10.97
CA ALA A 56 0.68 4.36 -10.13
C ALA A 56 -0.57 4.73 -10.95
N ALA A 57 -0.38 5.40 -12.08
CA ALA A 57 -1.45 5.80 -12.99
C ALA A 57 -2.18 4.61 -13.60
N THR A 58 -1.46 3.55 -14.02
CA THR A 58 -2.07 2.34 -14.59
C THR A 58 -2.86 1.55 -13.57
N LEU A 59 -2.45 1.59 -12.30
CA LEU A 59 -3.18 1.00 -11.17
C LEU A 59 -4.33 1.90 -10.67
N ASP A 60 -4.48 3.09 -11.26
CA ASP A 60 -5.43 4.12 -10.86
C ASP A 60 -5.31 4.46 -9.36
N LEU A 61 -4.07 4.58 -8.86
CA LEU A 61 -3.78 4.87 -7.47
C LEU A 61 -3.23 6.29 -7.29
N PRO A 62 -3.72 7.06 -6.31
CA PRO A 62 -3.13 8.34 -5.94
C PRO A 62 -1.70 8.19 -5.42
N ILE A 63 -0.82 9.10 -5.82
CA ILE A 63 0.59 9.13 -5.40
C ILE A 63 0.88 10.12 -4.25
N ASN A 64 -0.15 10.77 -3.70
CA ASN A 64 0.03 11.66 -2.56
C ASN A 64 0.39 10.82 -1.31
N PRO A 65 1.58 11.00 -0.70
CA PRO A 65 2.02 10.21 0.44
C PRO A 65 1.05 10.21 1.62
N SER A 66 0.32 11.32 1.82
CA SER A 66 -0.65 11.47 2.92
C SER A 66 -1.85 10.55 2.77
N LEU A 67 -2.15 10.10 1.55
CA LEU A 67 -3.27 9.21 1.28
C LEU A 67 -2.92 7.73 1.51
N GLY A 68 -1.63 7.37 1.47
CA GLY A 68 -1.15 6.03 1.78
C GLY A 68 -1.46 4.93 0.75
N TYR A 69 -1.76 5.30 -0.50
CA TYR A 69 -2.06 4.35 -1.57
C TYR A 69 -0.80 3.89 -2.32
N MET A 70 -0.04 4.82 -2.89
CA MET A 70 1.24 4.54 -3.54
C MET A 70 2.22 5.67 -3.27
N TYR A 71 3.49 5.31 -3.07
CA TYR A 71 4.58 6.22 -2.80
C TYR A 71 5.58 6.20 -3.96
N ILE A 72 6.24 7.33 -4.20
CA ILE A 72 7.40 7.42 -5.08
C ILE A 72 8.60 7.72 -4.18
N VAL A 73 9.48 6.75 -4.00
CA VAL A 73 10.56 6.79 -3.02
C VAL A 73 11.91 6.84 -3.73
N PRO A 74 12.83 7.76 -3.34
CA PRO A 74 14.17 7.77 -3.87
C PRO A 74 15.00 6.63 -3.29
N TYR A 75 15.65 5.85 -4.14
CA TYR A 75 16.55 4.76 -3.77
C TYR A 75 17.70 4.65 -4.77
N LYS A 76 18.94 4.75 -4.28
CA LYS A 76 20.18 4.61 -5.08
C LYS A 76 20.17 5.41 -6.40
N GLY A 77 19.73 6.68 -6.35
CA GLY A 77 19.69 7.57 -7.51
C GLY A 77 18.52 7.34 -8.48
N GLN A 78 17.59 6.44 -8.14
CA GLN A 78 16.38 6.15 -8.91
C GLN A 78 15.14 6.41 -8.05
N ALA A 79 14.01 6.74 -8.67
CA ALA A 79 12.71 6.68 -8.02
C ALA A 79 12.11 5.27 -8.18
N GLN A 80 11.52 4.77 -7.11
CA GLN A 80 10.82 3.49 -7.09
C GLN A 80 9.36 3.69 -6.66
N PRO A 81 8.39 3.07 -7.37
CA PRO A 81 7.03 3.02 -6.90
C PRO A 81 6.94 1.98 -5.77
N GLN A 82 6.38 2.39 -4.63
CA GLN A 82 6.13 1.49 -3.50
C GLN A 82 4.64 1.50 -3.18
N MET A 83 4.04 0.31 -3.15
CA MET A 83 2.63 0.15 -2.81
C MET A 83 2.44 0.41 -1.31
N GLY A 84 1.49 1.28 -0.97
CA GLY A 84 1.03 1.46 0.39
C GLY A 84 -0.04 0.45 0.77
N TYR A 85 -0.23 0.21 2.07
CA TYR A 85 -1.21 -0.77 2.54
C TYR A 85 -2.65 -0.44 2.06
N LYS A 86 -3.03 0.84 2.01
CA LYS A 86 -4.35 1.27 1.49
C LYS A 86 -4.46 1.04 -0.02
N GLY A 87 -3.34 1.05 -0.74
CA GLY A 87 -3.28 0.69 -2.16
C GLY A 87 -3.70 -0.76 -2.38
N TYR A 88 -3.15 -1.69 -1.60
CA TYR A 88 -3.57 -3.09 -1.64
C TYR A 88 -5.05 -3.26 -1.31
N ILE A 89 -5.54 -2.62 -0.25
CA ILE A 89 -6.97 -2.69 0.12
C ILE A 89 -7.86 -2.14 -1.00
N GLN A 90 -7.48 -1.02 -1.62
CA GLN A 90 -8.23 -0.41 -2.72
C GLN A 90 -8.30 -1.33 -3.95
N LEU A 91 -7.19 -1.97 -4.30
CA LEU A 91 -7.15 -2.93 -5.40
C LEU A 91 -7.98 -4.18 -5.07
N ALA A 92 -7.90 -4.68 -3.84
CA ALA A 92 -8.73 -5.78 -3.37
C ALA A 92 -10.23 -5.44 -3.48
N GLN A 93 -10.65 -4.28 -3.01
CA GLN A 93 -12.04 -3.81 -3.14
C GLN A 93 -12.48 -3.68 -4.60
N ARG A 94 -11.65 -3.07 -5.46
CA ARG A 94 -11.95 -2.89 -6.90
C ARG A 94 -12.03 -4.20 -7.67
N SER A 95 -11.32 -5.24 -7.23
CA SER A 95 -11.39 -6.56 -7.87
C SER A 95 -12.77 -7.21 -7.75
N GLY A 96 -13.55 -6.81 -6.74
CA GLY A 96 -14.84 -7.44 -6.42
C GLY A 96 -14.73 -8.91 -6.04
N GLN A 97 -13.52 -9.42 -5.72
CA GLN A 97 -13.29 -10.84 -5.40
C GLN A 97 -13.34 -11.15 -3.91
N TYR A 98 -13.21 -10.15 -3.04
CA TYR A 98 -13.09 -10.35 -1.60
C TYR A 98 -14.45 -10.28 -0.91
N LYS A 99 -14.72 -11.29 -0.08
CA LYS A 99 -15.86 -11.32 0.84
C LYS A 99 -15.47 -10.80 2.22
N HIS A 100 -14.32 -11.24 2.74
CA HIS A 100 -13.75 -10.77 4.00
C HIS A 100 -12.26 -10.44 3.79
N LEU A 101 -11.80 -9.36 4.41
CA LEU A 101 -10.39 -8.95 4.42
C LEU A 101 -10.13 -8.18 5.71
N ASN A 102 -9.59 -8.87 6.72
CA ASN A 102 -9.44 -8.35 8.07
C ASN A 102 -8.02 -8.54 8.57
N ALA A 103 -7.55 -7.57 9.34
CA ALA A 103 -6.35 -7.69 10.16
C ALA A 103 -6.67 -7.12 11.54
N ILE A 104 -6.51 -7.92 12.59
CA ILE A 104 -6.83 -7.54 13.97
C ILE A 104 -5.65 -7.81 14.89
N ALA A 105 -5.55 -7.02 15.96
CA ALA A 105 -4.70 -7.33 17.09
C ALA A 105 -5.38 -8.39 17.95
N VAL A 106 -4.61 -9.34 18.48
CA VAL A 106 -5.09 -10.41 19.34
C VAL A 106 -4.38 -10.32 20.69
N TYR A 107 -5.15 -10.48 21.76
CA TYR A 107 -4.65 -10.41 23.14
C TYR A 107 -4.61 -11.79 23.79
N ALA A 108 -3.90 -11.90 24.92
CA ALA A 108 -3.59 -13.16 25.57
C ALA A 108 -4.84 -13.97 25.98
N ASP A 109 -5.92 -13.28 26.37
CA ASP A 109 -7.20 -13.85 26.78
C ASP A 109 -8.09 -14.27 25.59
N GLU A 110 -7.76 -13.82 24.38
CA GLU A 110 -8.48 -14.16 23.15
C GLU A 110 -7.82 -15.29 22.35
N PHE A 111 -6.55 -15.59 22.62
CA PHE A 111 -5.73 -16.54 21.87
C PHE A 111 -5.60 -17.87 22.60
N GLN A 112 -6.12 -18.95 22.02
CA GLN A 112 -6.05 -20.30 22.59
C GLN A 112 -5.06 -21.21 21.83
N GLY A 113 -4.87 -20.99 20.53
CA GLY A 113 -3.91 -21.76 19.74
C GLY A 113 -3.91 -21.42 18.25
N TRP A 114 -2.83 -21.77 17.57
CA TRP A 114 -2.63 -21.55 16.13
C TRP A 114 -1.93 -22.74 15.50
N ASN A 115 -2.51 -23.30 14.43
CA ASN A 115 -1.89 -24.34 13.62
C ASN A 115 -1.47 -23.77 12.25
N PRO A 116 -0.17 -23.51 12.02
CA PRO A 116 0.30 -22.94 10.76
C PRO A 116 0.19 -23.89 9.57
N LEU A 117 0.01 -25.20 9.79
CA LEU A 117 -0.15 -26.18 8.71
C LEU A 117 -1.58 -26.21 8.16
N THR A 118 -2.58 -26.15 9.04
CA THR A 118 -4.01 -26.19 8.66
C THR A 118 -4.63 -24.81 8.56
N GLU A 119 -3.93 -23.78 9.03
CA GLU A 119 -4.41 -22.39 9.15
C GLU A 119 -5.63 -22.23 10.09
N GLU A 120 -5.76 -23.16 11.04
CA GLU A 120 -6.78 -23.11 12.07
C GLU A 120 -6.31 -22.27 13.25
N ILE A 121 -7.12 -21.28 13.60
CA ILE A 121 -6.93 -20.41 14.76
C ILE A 121 -8.03 -20.72 15.78
N ASP A 122 -7.65 -20.96 17.03
CA ASP A 122 -8.57 -20.98 18.15
C ASP A 122 -8.58 -19.58 18.80
N TYR A 123 -9.56 -18.79 18.37
CA TYR A 123 -9.74 -17.39 18.75
C TYR A 123 -11.12 -17.18 19.38
N GLN A 124 -11.13 -16.64 20.60
CA GLN A 124 -12.34 -16.35 21.36
C GLN A 124 -12.39 -14.84 21.66
N PRO A 125 -13.23 -14.06 20.97
CA PRO A 125 -13.30 -12.61 21.18
C PRO A 125 -13.71 -12.27 22.63
N ASN A 126 -12.96 -11.37 23.26
CA ASN A 126 -13.29 -10.86 24.60
C ASN A 126 -13.21 -9.32 24.61
N PHE A 127 -14.32 -8.68 24.24
CA PHE A 127 -14.36 -7.22 24.12
C PHE A 127 -14.54 -6.53 25.47
N HIS A 128 -13.50 -5.84 25.93
CA HIS A 128 -13.51 -5.00 27.12
C HIS A 128 -12.51 -3.85 26.98
N ASP A 129 -12.52 -2.91 27.93
CA ASP A 129 -11.52 -1.84 27.96
C ASP A 129 -10.15 -2.40 28.36
N ARG A 130 -9.25 -2.44 27.36
CA ARG A 130 -7.91 -3.02 27.43
C ARG A 130 -6.91 -2.20 28.22
N ASN A 131 -7.20 -0.94 28.59
CA ASN A 131 -6.35 -0.08 29.46
C ASN A 131 -4.81 -0.21 29.27
N GLY A 132 -4.34 -0.14 28.01
CA GLY A 132 -2.90 -0.17 27.70
C GLY A 132 -2.28 -1.56 27.57
N GLU A 133 -3.08 -2.63 27.67
CA GLU A 133 -2.66 -3.98 27.31
C GLU A 133 -2.01 -4.01 25.94
N GLN A 134 -1.01 -4.88 25.83
CA GLN A 134 -0.26 -5.08 24.60
C GLN A 134 -0.76 -6.34 23.91
N PRO A 135 -0.93 -6.32 22.57
CA PRO A 135 -1.30 -7.51 21.85
C PRO A 135 -0.17 -8.55 21.92
N VAL A 136 -0.56 -9.82 21.99
CA VAL A 136 0.37 -10.96 21.92
C VAL A 136 0.69 -11.31 20.46
N GLY A 137 -0.18 -10.93 19.54
CA GLY A 137 0.03 -11.11 18.10
C GLY A 137 -1.04 -10.44 17.26
N TYR A 138 -1.02 -10.75 15.98
CA TYR A 138 -1.90 -10.18 14.97
C TYR A 138 -2.42 -11.27 14.06
N LEU A 139 -3.73 -11.23 13.81
CA LEU A 139 -4.43 -12.19 12.95
C LEU A 139 -4.81 -11.50 11.64
N GLY A 140 -4.41 -12.09 10.52
CA GLY A 140 -4.86 -11.74 9.19
C GLY A 140 -5.82 -12.81 8.66
N TYR A 141 -6.92 -12.38 8.07
CA TYR A 141 -7.90 -13.28 7.46
C TYR A 141 -8.40 -12.71 6.14
N LEU A 142 -8.48 -13.55 5.12
CA LEU A 142 -9.21 -13.24 3.90
C LEU A 142 -10.10 -14.40 3.48
N GLU A 143 -11.24 -14.05 2.90
CA GLU A 143 -12.14 -14.95 2.18
C GLU A 143 -12.48 -14.33 0.84
N LEU A 144 -12.35 -15.11 -0.24
CA LEU A 144 -12.78 -14.74 -1.58
C LEU A 144 -14.17 -15.29 -1.89
N LEU A 145 -14.86 -14.68 -2.86
CA LEU A 145 -16.19 -15.11 -3.30
C LEU A 145 -16.24 -16.53 -3.86
N ASN A 146 -15.10 -17.08 -4.30
CA ASN A 146 -14.98 -18.45 -4.79
C ASN A 146 -14.78 -19.49 -3.67
N GLY A 147 -14.81 -19.07 -2.39
CA GLY A 147 -14.62 -19.93 -1.23
C GLY A 147 -13.16 -20.14 -0.82
N PHE A 148 -12.18 -19.55 -1.51
CA PHE A 148 -10.79 -19.55 -1.03
C PHE A 148 -10.69 -18.75 0.27
N GLN A 149 -10.08 -19.36 1.28
CA GLN A 149 -9.81 -18.74 2.57
C GLN A 149 -8.33 -18.85 2.89
N LYS A 150 -7.80 -17.84 3.57
CA LYS A 150 -6.44 -17.83 4.11
C LYS A 150 -6.45 -17.17 5.47
N THR A 151 -5.84 -17.81 6.46
CA THR A 151 -5.63 -17.26 7.79
C THR A 151 -4.14 -17.21 8.08
N VAL A 152 -3.69 -16.18 8.77
CA VAL A 152 -2.30 -16.06 9.23
C VAL A 152 -2.27 -15.43 10.61
N TYR A 153 -1.45 -15.97 11.50
CA TYR A 153 -1.18 -15.38 12.81
C TYR A 153 0.32 -15.16 12.97
N TRP A 154 0.72 -13.95 13.31
CA TRP A 154 2.09 -13.60 13.67
C TRP A 154 2.11 -13.10 15.11
N THR A 155 3.09 -13.55 15.90
CA THR A 155 3.32 -12.97 17.22
C THR A 155 3.78 -11.52 17.07
N ARG A 156 3.63 -10.74 18.15
CA ARG A 156 4.16 -9.39 18.17
C ARG A 156 5.65 -9.34 17.88
N GLU A 157 6.42 -10.25 18.47
CA GLU A 157 7.87 -10.38 18.25
C GLU A 157 8.20 -10.62 16.77
N GLN A 158 7.47 -11.52 16.10
CA GLN A 158 7.65 -11.76 14.67
C GLN A 158 7.37 -10.53 13.80
N ILE A 159 6.40 -9.70 14.18
CA ILE A 159 6.13 -8.43 13.49
C ILE A 159 7.26 -7.43 13.74
N ASP A 160 7.71 -7.31 14.99
CA ASP A 160 8.77 -6.39 15.38
C ASP A 160 10.11 -6.76 14.70
N ASP A 161 10.43 -8.04 14.54
CA ASP A 161 11.61 -8.55 13.83
C ASP A 161 11.55 -8.35 12.31
N HIS A 162 10.36 -8.26 11.73
CA HIS A 162 10.17 -8.07 10.29
C HIS A 162 10.29 -6.59 9.85
N ARG A 163 10.37 -5.67 10.81
CA ARG A 163 10.31 -4.22 10.58
C ARG A 163 11.66 -3.61 10.19
#